data_AF-A0A1H8L8E3-F1
#
_entry.id   AF-A0A1H8L8E3-F1
#
_cell.length_a   1.000
_cell.length_b   1.000
_cell.length_c   1.000
_cell.angle_alpha   90.00
_cell.angle_beta   90.00
_cell.angle_gamma   90.00
#
_symmetry.space_group_name_H-M   'P 1'
#
loop_
_entity.id
_entity.type
_entity.pdbx_description
1 polymer ?
#
loop_
_entity_poly.entity_id
_entity_poly.type
_entity_poly.pdbx_seq_one_letter_code
_entity_poly.pdbx_strand_id
1 'polypeptide(L)'
;MTDLSAPLSPDQQRLLEVMSDAFLRDNEWPTWDFVRRTLRREKINAASVLTSLPKLGAQGNIGSTYGLVQHDRVFLPDESRPNLTVAAGLHLPRFSASVSSPFLLVLGVMVEMEHNAPISSSTVTEVRISPNAVRHALPSISDTFMSWLPDLLAHEPATWGGGFRGGSADGGWSRGIRPEIADYADVRDLQAYVSQIEAWLAEAQQVYTPAPMYGQVPAQSVWASSTSDPAPAPAPQYVNESLIDELEAKNDSTSWGLGKLVGLLRELNTNFADEHPYACHALLRAVLDHVPPIFNTEGLPKITFEQVASNYAWKQTDRKYVLKLRDFKAQGDDVMHRQIRKSQDLITMEDVPPRAWLNALLREVIDAL
;
A
#
# COMPACT_ATOMS: atom_id res chain seq x y z
N MET A 1 -18.77 -8.04 -0.38
CA MET A 1 -17.37 -8.45 -0.60
C MET A 1 -17.09 -8.35 -2.08
N THR A 2 -16.00 -7.70 -2.45
CA THR A 2 -15.58 -7.57 -3.85
C THR A 2 -14.94 -8.89 -4.27
N ASP A 3 -15.44 -9.51 -5.34
CA ASP A 3 -14.91 -10.75 -5.88
C ASP A 3 -14.04 -10.45 -7.11
N LEU A 4 -12.75 -10.78 -7.05
CA LEU A 4 -11.84 -10.59 -8.19
C LEU A 4 -12.11 -11.56 -9.33
N SER A 5 -12.84 -12.65 -9.11
CA SER A 5 -13.23 -13.62 -10.13
C SER A 5 -14.56 -13.27 -10.81
N ALA A 6 -15.27 -12.25 -10.31
CA ALA A 6 -16.52 -11.80 -10.89
C ALA A 6 -16.34 -11.32 -12.35
N PRO A 7 -17.32 -11.57 -13.25
CA PRO A 7 -17.23 -11.15 -14.64
C PRO A 7 -16.94 -9.65 -14.77
N LEU A 8 -15.95 -9.31 -15.59
CA LEU A 8 -15.59 -7.93 -15.89
C LEU A 8 -16.53 -7.32 -16.93
N SER A 9 -16.70 -6.01 -16.86
CA SER A 9 -17.32 -5.26 -17.96
C SER A 9 -16.46 -5.36 -19.23
N PRO A 10 -17.04 -5.20 -20.43
CA PRO A 10 -16.28 -5.23 -21.68
C PRO A 10 -15.10 -4.25 -21.71
N ASP A 11 -15.26 -3.06 -21.13
CA ASP A 11 -14.21 -2.03 -21.08
C ASP A 11 -13.07 -2.45 -20.14
N GLN A 12 -13.38 -3.04 -18.99
CA GLN A 12 -12.38 -3.58 -18.05
C GLN A 12 -11.61 -4.74 -18.66
N GLN A 13 -12.31 -5.68 -19.29
CA GLN A 13 -11.69 -6.78 -20.02
C GLN A 13 -10.74 -6.24 -21.09
N ARG A 14 -11.18 -5.24 -21.85
CA ARG A 14 -10.39 -4.63 -22.92
C ARG A 14 -9.13 -3.93 -22.41
N LEU A 15 -9.22 -3.24 -21.27
CA LEU A 15 -8.05 -2.65 -20.60
C LEU A 15 -7.00 -3.72 -20.25
N LEU A 16 -7.42 -4.81 -19.62
CA LEU A 16 -6.53 -5.90 -19.23
C LEU A 16 -5.90 -6.58 -20.45
N GLU A 17 -6.67 -6.80 -21.52
CA GLU A 17 -6.17 -7.37 -22.77
C GLU A 17 -5.11 -6.48 -23.43
N VAL A 18 -5.34 -5.16 -23.52
CA VAL A 18 -4.36 -4.22 -24.08
C VAL A 18 -3.05 -4.25 -23.30
N MET A 19 -3.13 -4.31 -21.97
CA MET A 19 -1.94 -4.38 -21.11
C MET A 19 -1.21 -5.71 -21.27
N SER A 20 -1.94 -6.82 -21.22
CA SER A 20 -1.41 -8.18 -21.35
C SER A 20 -0.79 -8.42 -22.73
N ASP A 21 -1.45 -8.03 -23.81
CA ASP A 21 -0.96 -8.25 -25.17
C ASP A 21 0.32 -7.46 -25.47
N ALA A 22 0.41 -6.23 -24.94
CA ALA A 22 1.65 -5.45 -25.04
C ALA A 22 2.79 -6.13 -24.26
N PHE A 23 2.52 -6.52 -23.01
CA PHE A 23 3.50 -7.17 -22.16
C PHE A 23 4.01 -8.50 -22.75
N LEU A 24 3.10 -9.38 -23.16
CA LEU A 24 3.45 -10.70 -23.70
C LEU A 24 4.19 -10.63 -25.05
N ARG A 25 4.00 -9.54 -25.80
CA ARG A 25 4.67 -9.33 -27.09
C ARG A 25 6.05 -8.70 -26.91
N ASP A 26 6.13 -7.63 -26.12
CA ASP A 26 7.30 -6.76 -26.08
C ASP A 26 8.23 -7.10 -24.91
N ASN A 27 7.79 -7.97 -23.99
CA ASN A 27 8.49 -8.25 -22.75
C ASN A 27 8.79 -6.93 -22.01
N GLU A 28 7.78 -6.08 -21.89
CA GLU A 28 7.82 -4.84 -21.12
C GLU A 28 6.39 -4.36 -20.86
N TRP A 29 6.10 -3.88 -19.65
CA TRP A 29 4.79 -3.29 -19.35
C TRP A 29 4.57 -2.03 -20.19
N PRO A 30 3.44 -1.87 -20.89
CA PRO A 30 3.22 -0.71 -21.74
C PRO A 30 3.21 0.59 -20.93
N THR A 31 3.62 1.67 -21.56
CA THR A 31 3.43 3.01 -20.97
C THR A 31 1.95 3.33 -20.87
N TRP A 32 1.60 4.12 -19.87
CA TRP A 32 0.22 4.52 -19.64
C TRP A 32 -0.33 5.36 -20.81
N ASP A 33 0.50 6.17 -21.46
CA ASP A 33 0.11 6.87 -22.69
C ASP A 33 -0.26 5.90 -23.82
N PHE A 34 0.50 4.80 -24.01
CA PHE A 34 0.16 3.77 -25.00
C PHE A 34 -1.22 3.16 -24.71
N VAL A 35 -1.47 2.77 -23.45
CA VAL A 35 -2.76 2.19 -23.04
C VAL A 35 -3.90 3.19 -23.26
N ARG A 36 -3.73 4.44 -22.81
CA ARG A 36 -4.72 5.52 -22.99
C ARG A 36 -5.03 5.80 -24.44
N ARG A 37 -4.01 5.91 -25.30
CA ARG A 37 -4.20 6.20 -26.73
C ARG A 37 -4.87 5.05 -27.47
N THR A 38 -4.55 3.80 -27.09
CA THR A 38 -5.18 2.61 -27.66
C THR A 38 -6.67 2.57 -27.33
N LEU A 39 -7.02 2.67 -26.04
CA LEU A 39 -8.41 2.66 -25.59
C LEU A 39 -9.21 3.89 -26.06
N ARG A 40 -8.57 5.05 -26.20
CA ARG A 40 -9.22 6.26 -26.74
C ARG A 40 -9.70 6.07 -28.19
N ARG A 41 -8.98 5.29 -29.01
CA ARG A 41 -9.42 4.97 -30.38
C ARG A 41 -10.71 4.16 -30.39
N GLU A 42 -10.96 3.42 -29.32
CA GLU A 42 -12.16 2.62 -29.08
C GLU A 42 -13.22 3.39 -28.27
N LYS A 43 -12.99 4.69 -28.00
CA LYS A 43 -13.83 5.57 -27.19
C LYS A 43 -13.96 5.15 -25.71
N ILE A 44 -13.01 4.37 -25.20
CA ILE A 44 -12.96 3.91 -23.81
C ILE A 44 -12.07 4.87 -22.99
N ASN A 45 -12.53 5.28 -21.81
CA ASN A 45 -11.75 6.11 -20.88
C ASN A 45 -10.92 5.22 -19.94
N ALA A 46 -9.66 4.98 -20.32
CA ALA A 46 -8.74 4.11 -19.58
C ALA A 46 -8.63 4.42 -18.07
N ALA A 47 -8.61 5.71 -17.68
CA ALA A 47 -8.49 6.08 -16.27
C ALA A 47 -9.74 5.71 -15.48
N SER A 48 -10.92 5.99 -16.03
CA SER A 48 -12.20 5.63 -15.42
C SER A 48 -12.39 4.12 -15.30
N VAL A 49 -11.88 3.36 -16.28
CA VAL A 49 -11.94 1.90 -16.27
C VAL A 49 -10.97 1.32 -15.26
N LEU A 50 -9.75 1.86 -15.17
CA LEU A 50 -8.76 1.43 -14.19
C LEU A 50 -9.26 1.62 -12.75
N THR A 51 -9.93 2.74 -12.46
CA THR A 51 -10.50 3.00 -11.13
C THR A 51 -11.70 2.10 -10.81
N SER A 52 -12.42 1.61 -11.82
CA SER A 52 -13.59 0.74 -11.61
C SER A 52 -13.25 -0.73 -11.43
N LEU A 53 -11.99 -1.14 -11.65
CA LEU A 53 -11.56 -2.53 -11.51
C LEU A 53 -11.81 -3.06 -10.08
N PRO A 54 -12.17 -4.35 -9.94
CA PRO A 54 -12.37 -4.95 -8.63
C PRO A 54 -11.05 -5.00 -7.85
N LYS A 55 -11.12 -4.72 -6.55
CA LYS A 55 -10.01 -4.74 -5.60
C LYS A 55 -10.45 -5.42 -4.29
N LEU A 56 -9.57 -6.25 -3.74
CA LEU A 56 -9.64 -6.80 -2.38
C LEU A 56 -8.95 -5.85 -1.39
N GLY A 57 -9.34 -5.95 -0.13
CA GLY A 57 -8.76 -5.17 0.96
C GLY A 57 -9.69 -4.06 1.45
N ALA A 58 -9.13 -3.06 2.11
CA ALA A 58 -9.92 -2.08 2.85
C ALA A 58 -10.82 -1.24 1.95
N GLN A 59 -12.12 -1.25 2.23
CA GLN A 59 -13.05 -0.22 1.80
C GLN A 59 -12.91 0.97 2.75
N GLY A 60 -11.82 1.73 2.61
CA GLY A 60 -11.52 2.91 3.43
C GLY A 60 -10.03 3.23 3.57
N ASN A 61 -9.71 4.33 4.25
CA ASN A 61 -8.37 4.95 4.30
C ASN A 61 -7.29 4.14 5.04
N ILE A 62 -7.54 2.89 5.46
CA ILE A 62 -6.60 2.08 6.24
C ILE A 62 -6.67 0.62 5.78
N GLY A 63 -5.65 0.18 5.05
CA GLY A 63 -5.40 -1.24 4.74
C GLY A 63 -4.62 -1.43 3.44
N SER A 64 -4.01 -2.59 3.26
CA SER A 64 -3.43 -2.98 1.97
C SER A 64 -4.56 -3.32 0.99
N THR A 65 -4.47 -2.82 -0.24
CA THR A 65 -5.38 -3.21 -1.33
C THR A 65 -4.65 -4.11 -2.31
N TYR A 66 -5.33 -5.11 -2.85
CA TYR A 66 -4.83 -5.97 -3.92
C TYR A 66 -5.87 -6.04 -5.03
N GLY A 67 -5.45 -6.02 -6.29
CA GLY A 67 -6.38 -6.02 -7.43
C GLY A 67 -5.73 -6.58 -8.68
N LEU A 68 -6.44 -6.53 -9.80
CA LEU A 68 -5.98 -7.06 -11.08
C LEU A 68 -4.82 -6.25 -11.70
N VAL A 69 -4.71 -4.99 -11.33
CA VAL A 69 -3.66 -4.07 -11.79
C VAL A 69 -2.99 -3.47 -10.57
N GLN A 70 -1.67 -3.43 -10.59
CA GLN A 70 -0.88 -2.67 -9.64
C GLN A 70 -0.31 -1.39 -10.30
N HIS A 71 -0.29 -0.33 -9.51
CA HIS A 71 0.39 0.91 -9.83
C HIS A 71 0.83 1.61 -8.54
N ASP A 72 2.00 2.22 -8.56
CA ASP A 72 2.63 2.81 -7.37
C ASP A 72 2.14 4.24 -7.11
N ARG A 73 1.31 4.78 -8.00
CA ARG A 73 0.86 6.17 -7.98
C ARG A 73 -0.62 6.23 -8.27
N VAL A 74 -1.34 7.01 -7.46
CA VAL A 74 -2.76 7.29 -7.63
C VAL A 74 -3.05 7.85 -9.03
N PHE A 75 -2.26 8.83 -9.48
CA PHE A 75 -2.28 9.33 -10.85
C PHE A 75 -1.13 8.71 -11.63
N LEU A 76 -1.46 8.04 -12.73
CA LEU A 76 -0.50 7.48 -13.66
C LEU A 76 -0.06 8.57 -14.66
N PRO A 77 1.17 9.12 -14.56
CA PRO A 77 1.71 9.97 -15.62
C PRO A 77 1.89 9.17 -16.91
N ASP A 78 2.00 9.85 -18.04
CA ASP A 78 2.08 9.21 -19.36
C ASP A 78 3.24 8.20 -19.48
N GLU A 79 4.34 8.46 -18.80
CA GLU A 79 5.55 7.62 -18.73
C GLU A 79 5.41 6.40 -17.81
N SER A 80 4.39 6.37 -16.95
CA SER A 80 4.23 5.28 -15.97
C SER A 80 3.89 3.96 -16.65
N ARG A 81 4.23 2.86 -15.99
CA ARG A 81 4.03 1.51 -16.50
C ARG A 81 3.25 0.69 -15.47
N PRO A 82 1.91 0.84 -15.39
CA PRO A 82 1.11 -0.03 -14.55
C PRO A 82 1.28 -1.48 -15.01
N ASN A 83 1.26 -2.41 -14.06
CA ASN A 83 1.49 -3.83 -14.32
C ASN A 83 0.30 -4.68 -13.87
N LEU A 84 0.13 -5.83 -14.50
CA LEU A 84 -0.89 -6.79 -14.07
C LEU A 84 -0.33 -7.65 -12.93
N THR A 85 -1.17 -7.92 -11.95
CA THR A 85 -0.87 -8.91 -10.91
C THR A 85 -1.19 -10.32 -11.41
N VAL A 86 -0.76 -11.34 -10.67
CA VAL A 86 -1.07 -12.74 -10.92
C VAL A 86 -2.59 -12.97 -11.02
N ALA A 87 -3.39 -12.24 -10.24
CA ALA A 87 -4.86 -12.32 -10.25
C ALA A 87 -5.50 -11.92 -11.58
N ALA A 88 -4.84 -11.11 -12.43
CA ALA A 88 -5.33 -10.82 -13.78
C ALA A 88 -5.48 -12.09 -14.64
N GLY A 89 -4.74 -13.16 -14.31
CA GLY A 89 -4.88 -14.47 -14.96
C GLY A 89 -6.25 -15.13 -14.78
N LEU A 90 -7.07 -14.68 -13.83
CA LEU A 90 -8.48 -15.12 -13.71
C LEU A 90 -9.30 -14.76 -14.96
N HIS A 91 -8.97 -13.63 -15.61
CA HIS A 91 -9.72 -13.07 -16.74
C HIS A 91 -8.99 -13.18 -18.08
N LEU A 92 -7.70 -13.52 -18.04
CA LEU A 92 -6.82 -13.53 -19.21
C LEU A 92 -6.15 -14.90 -19.40
N PRO A 93 -6.74 -15.82 -20.19
CA PRO A 93 -6.22 -17.18 -20.34
C PRO A 93 -4.76 -17.25 -20.83
N ARG A 94 -4.37 -16.38 -21.77
CA ARG A 94 -2.99 -16.32 -22.30
C ARG A 94 -1.99 -15.83 -21.26
N PHE A 95 -2.39 -14.83 -20.47
CA PHE A 95 -1.58 -14.31 -19.37
C PHE A 95 -1.46 -15.36 -18.27
N SER A 96 -2.55 -16.05 -17.95
CA SER A 96 -2.59 -17.13 -16.98
C SER A 96 -1.58 -18.23 -17.31
N ALA A 97 -1.59 -18.73 -18.54
CA ALA A 97 -0.67 -19.77 -18.98
C ALA A 97 0.82 -19.33 -18.96
N SER A 98 1.08 -18.04 -19.21
CA SER A 98 2.45 -17.52 -19.39
C SER A 98 3.07 -16.95 -18.11
N VAL A 99 2.25 -16.48 -17.17
CA VAL A 99 2.68 -15.74 -15.99
C VAL A 99 2.08 -16.33 -14.72
N SER A 100 0.76 -16.40 -14.63
CA SER A 100 0.09 -16.76 -13.39
C SER A 100 0.30 -18.22 -12.99
N SER A 101 0.17 -19.18 -13.91
CA SER A 101 0.41 -20.60 -13.63
C SER A 101 1.89 -20.89 -13.29
N PRO A 102 2.89 -20.38 -14.04
CA PRO A 102 4.29 -20.49 -13.64
C PRO A 102 4.58 -19.88 -12.26
N PHE A 103 3.94 -18.77 -11.92
CA PHE A 103 4.06 -18.18 -10.59
C PHE A 103 3.57 -19.11 -9.48
N LEU A 104 2.42 -19.76 -9.65
CA LEU A 104 1.91 -20.73 -8.67
C LEU A 104 2.86 -21.92 -8.48
N LEU A 105 3.54 -22.35 -9.54
CA LEU A 105 4.58 -23.37 -9.42
C LEU A 105 5.76 -22.88 -8.58
N VAL A 106 6.24 -21.65 -8.82
CA VAL A 106 7.31 -21.05 -7.99
C VAL A 106 6.87 -20.88 -6.54
N LEU A 107 5.61 -20.49 -6.30
CA LEU A 107 5.05 -20.39 -4.96
C LEU A 107 5.11 -21.75 -4.24
N GLY A 108 4.74 -22.84 -4.92
CA GLY A 108 4.88 -24.20 -4.40
C GLY A 108 6.33 -24.57 -4.05
N VAL A 109 7.30 -24.17 -4.87
CA VAL A 109 8.73 -24.34 -4.57
C VAL A 109 9.13 -23.57 -3.31
N MET A 110 8.65 -22.33 -3.15
CA MET A 110 8.93 -21.53 -1.95
C MET A 110 8.37 -22.19 -0.68
N VAL A 111 7.15 -22.73 -0.75
CA VAL A 111 6.54 -23.50 0.35
C VAL A 111 7.39 -24.71 0.70
N GLU A 112 7.82 -25.49 -0.29
CA GLU A 112 8.62 -26.69 -0.07
C GLU A 112 9.99 -26.36 0.54
N MET A 113 10.62 -25.26 0.10
CA MET A 113 11.87 -24.78 0.66
C MET A 113 11.74 -24.37 2.13
N GLU A 114 10.65 -23.68 2.48
CA GLU A 114 10.38 -23.28 3.88
C GLU A 114 10.06 -24.51 4.75
N HIS A 115 9.23 -25.44 4.25
CA HIS A 115 8.86 -26.64 4.99
C HIS A 115 10.07 -27.54 5.30
N ASN A 116 11.02 -27.62 4.37
CA ASN A 116 12.23 -28.43 4.52
C ASN A 116 13.40 -27.67 5.18
N ALA A 117 13.17 -26.44 5.62
CA ALA A 117 14.22 -25.63 6.23
C ALA A 117 14.70 -26.25 7.56
N PRO A 118 16.01 -26.34 7.81
CA PRO A 118 16.52 -26.89 9.06
C PRO A 118 16.13 -25.98 10.23
N ILE A 119 15.48 -26.57 11.22
CA ILE A 119 15.13 -25.89 12.47
C ILE A 119 16.39 -25.83 13.34
N SER A 120 16.89 -24.63 13.59
CA SER A 120 17.98 -24.39 14.54
C SER A 120 17.45 -23.73 15.80
N SER A 121 17.84 -24.24 16.97
CA SER A 121 17.51 -23.65 18.27
C SER A 121 18.37 -22.45 18.64
N SER A 122 19.40 -22.15 17.85
CA SER A 122 20.44 -21.15 18.20
C SER A 122 20.63 -20.05 17.14
N THR A 123 20.12 -20.24 15.93
CA THR A 123 20.27 -19.31 14.81
C THR A 123 18.98 -19.24 14.00
N VAL A 124 18.57 -18.04 13.61
CA VAL A 124 17.47 -17.88 12.66
C VAL A 124 17.93 -18.43 11.31
N THR A 125 17.30 -19.50 10.83
CA THR A 125 17.54 -20.04 9.49
C THR A 125 16.84 -19.14 8.47
N GLU A 126 17.62 -18.39 7.71
CA GLU A 126 17.07 -17.57 6.62
C GLU A 126 16.96 -18.43 5.35
N VAL A 127 15.73 -18.79 4.95
CA VAL A 127 15.46 -19.49 3.70
C VAL A 127 15.41 -18.47 2.57
N ARG A 128 16.09 -18.75 1.46
CA ARG A 128 16.16 -17.82 0.32
C ARG A 128 15.92 -18.55 -0.99
N ILE A 129 15.05 -17.99 -1.83
CA ILE A 129 14.87 -18.44 -3.21
C ILE A 129 15.81 -17.68 -4.15
N SER A 130 16.35 -18.38 -5.13
CA SER A 130 17.27 -17.88 -6.16
C SER A 130 16.90 -18.44 -7.54
N PRO A 131 17.38 -17.82 -8.64
CA PRO A 131 17.19 -18.36 -9.98
C PRO A 131 17.59 -19.82 -10.13
N ASN A 132 18.71 -20.22 -9.52
CA ASN A 132 19.20 -21.59 -9.59
C ASN A 132 18.29 -22.56 -8.84
N ALA A 133 17.78 -22.16 -7.67
CA ALA A 133 16.81 -22.96 -6.92
C ALA A 133 15.52 -23.18 -7.73
N VAL A 134 15.00 -22.10 -8.34
CA VAL A 134 13.80 -22.19 -9.20
C VAL A 134 14.04 -23.11 -10.39
N ARG A 135 15.16 -22.95 -11.12
CA ARG A 135 15.48 -23.79 -12.29
C ARG A 135 15.75 -25.23 -11.93
N HIS A 136 16.29 -25.48 -10.74
CA HIS A 136 16.50 -26.85 -10.26
C HIS A 136 15.16 -27.54 -9.98
N ALA A 137 14.23 -26.85 -9.32
CA ALA A 137 12.91 -27.38 -9.01
C ALA A 137 11.96 -27.42 -10.22
N LEU A 138 12.10 -26.47 -11.15
CA LEU A 138 11.25 -26.30 -12.34
C LEU A 138 12.12 -26.20 -13.61
N PRO A 139 12.70 -27.29 -14.12
CA PRO A 139 13.64 -27.26 -15.26
C PRO A 139 13.03 -26.75 -16.57
N SER A 140 11.71 -26.85 -16.72
CA SER A 140 10.96 -26.42 -17.91
C SER A 140 10.49 -24.96 -17.85
N ILE A 141 10.82 -24.23 -16.79
CA ILE A 141 10.40 -22.83 -16.64
C ILE A 141 11.06 -21.94 -17.70
N SER A 142 10.29 -21.05 -18.32
CA SER A 142 10.78 -20.23 -19.43
C SER A 142 11.77 -19.16 -18.96
N ASP A 143 12.79 -18.89 -19.77
CA ASP A 143 13.76 -17.82 -19.50
C ASP A 143 13.09 -16.45 -19.45
N THR A 144 12.09 -16.24 -20.32
CA THR A 144 11.25 -15.05 -20.33
C THR A 144 10.59 -14.85 -18.97
N PHE A 145 9.90 -15.86 -18.42
CA PHE A 145 9.28 -15.76 -17.11
C PHE A 145 10.32 -15.53 -15.99
N MET A 146 11.46 -16.22 -16.05
CA MET A 146 12.54 -16.04 -15.08
C MET A 146 13.11 -14.61 -15.04
N SER A 147 13.06 -13.89 -16.16
CA SER A 147 13.47 -12.47 -16.21
C SER A 147 12.52 -11.55 -15.44
N TRP A 148 11.22 -11.87 -15.38
CA TRP A 148 10.19 -11.09 -14.67
C TRP A 148 9.98 -11.49 -13.23
N LEU A 149 10.38 -12.70 -12.87
CA LEU A 149 10.09 -13.26 -11.57
C LEU A 149 10.47 -12.33 -10.39
N PRO A 150 11.60 -11.59 -10.40
CA PRO A 150 11.91 -10.60 -9.36
C PRO A 150 10.82 -9.55 -9.18
N ASP A 151 10.39 -8.95 -10.29
CA ASP A 151 9.39 -7.88 -10.30
C ASP A 151 8.03 -8.44 -9.91
N LEU A 152 7.67 -9.63 -10.40
CA LEU A 152 6.41 -10.30 -10.02
C LEU A 152 6.37 -10.56 -8.50
N LEU A 153 7.44 -11.12 -7.94
CA LEU A 153 7.54 -11.31 -6.48
C LEU A 153 7.48 -9.96 -5.73
N ALA A 154 7.97 -8.84 -6.28
CA ALA A 154 7.88 -7.55 -5.58
C ALA A 154 6.44 -7.10 -5.35
N HIS A 155 5.53 -7.56 -6.20
CA HIS A 155 4.16 -7.07 -6.32
C HIS A 155 3.12 -8.02 -5.71
N GLU A 156 3.45 -9.29 -5.50
CA GLU A 156 2.50 -10.28 -4.98
C GLU A 156 2.48 -10.39 -3.44
N PRO A 157 1.29 -10.31 -2.79
CA PRO A 157 1.12 -10.33 -1.32
C PRO A 157 1.80 -11.49 -0.61
N ALA A 158 1.73 -12.69 -1.20
CA ALA A 158 2.34 -13.91 -0.67
C ALA A 158 3.85 -13.77 -0.41
N THR A 159 4.50 -12.78 -1.03
CA THR A 159 5.94 -12.61 -0.98
C THR A 159 6.35 -11.24 -0.44
N TRP A 160 5.40 -10.45 0.07
CA TRP A 160 5.65 -9.16 0.72
C TRP A 160 6.48 -9.33 2.00
N GLY A 161 7.46 -8.45 2.19
CA GLY A 161 8.32 -8.41 3.38
C GLY A 161 9.54 -9.34 3.34
N GLY A 162 9.70 -10.19 2.32
CA GLY A 162 10.93 -10.93 2.08
C GLY A 162 12.05 -10.01 1.58
N GLY A 163 13.17 -9.91 2.31
CA GLY A 163 14.28 -9.04 1.94
C GLY A 163 14.88 -9.40 0.57
N PHE A 164 14.85 -8.45 -0.37
CA PHE A 164 15.49 -8.59 -1.66
C PHE A 164 16.99 -8.27 -1.57
N ARG A 165 17.84 -9.14 -2.10
CA ARG A 165 19.27 -8.84 -2.31
C ARG A 165 19.61 -9.01 -3.80
N GLY A 166 19.96 -7.90 -4.44
CA GLY A 166 20.58 -7.89 -5.76
C GLY A 166 22.07 -8.24 -5.66
N GLY A 167 22.60 -8.97 -6.65
CA GLY A 167 24.03 -9.28 -6.72
C GLY A 167 24.48 -10.40 -5.78
N SER A 168 23.81 -11.56 -5.82
CA SER A 168 24.37 -12.78 -5.23
C SER A 168 25.75 -13.07 -5.86
N ALA A 169 26.61 -13.81 -5.16
CA ALA A 169 27.94 -14.22 -5.64
C ALA A 169 27.91 -14.91 -7.02
N ASP A 170 26.74 -15.43 -7.43
CA ASP A 170 26.49 -16.11 -8.70
C ASP A 170 25.95 -15.20 -9.82
N GLY A 171 25.93 -13.87 -9.62
CA GLY A 171 25.44 -12.91 -10.62
C GLY A 171 23.91 -12.82 -10.75
N GLY A 172 23.17 -13.41 -9.81
CA GLY A 172 21.69 -13.45 -9.80
C GLY A 172 21.04 -12.63 -8.67
N TRP A 173 19.71 -12.62 -8.66
CA TRP A 173 18.89 -12.09 -7.55
C TRP A 173 18.64 -13.18 -6.50
N SER A 174 18.33 -12.79 -5.27
CA SER A 174 17.76 -13.70 -4.27
C SER A 174 16.74 -12.99 -3.40
N ARG A 175 15.74 -13.73 -2.92
CA ARG A 175 14.70 -13.20 -2.04
C ARG A 175 14.53 -14.09 -0.82
N GLY A 176 14.44 -13.47 0.36
CA GLY A 176 14.09 -14.19 1.58
C GLY A 176 12.67 -14.73 1.49
N ILE A 177 12.51 -15.99 1.84
CA ILE A 177 11.21 -16.64 2.06
C ILE A 177 10.86 -16.41 3.53
N ARG A 178 9.60 -16.05 3.80
CA ARG A 178 9.12 -15.91 5.16
C ARG A 178 8.28 -17.13 5.56
N PRO A 179 8.17 -17.45 6.85
CA PRO A 179 7.36 -18.58 7.32
C PRO A 179 5.89 -18.52 6.88
N GLU A 180 5.33 -17.31 6.72
CA GLU A 180 3.94 -17.11 6.28
C GLU A 180 3.68 -17.61 4.84
N ILE A 181 4.72 -17.95 4.08
CA ILE A 181 4.54 -18.64 2.79
C ILE A 181 3.84 -19.99 2.98
N ALA A 182 3.98 -20.63 4.15
CA ALA A 182 3.38 -21.92 4.46
C ALA A 182 1.84 -21.89 4.40
N ASP A 183 1.23 -20.72 4.59
CA ASP A 183 -0.22 -20.54 4.48
C ASP A 183 -0.73 -20.78 3.04
N TYR A 184 0.17 -20.83 2.06
CA TYR A 184 -0.14 -21.10 0.65
C TYR A 184 0.09 -22.57 0.24
N ALA A 185 0.35 -23.49 1.18
CA ALA A 185 0.68 -24.88 0.86
C ALA A 185 -0.40 -25.65 0.07
N ASP A 186 -1.66 -25.30 0.29
CA ASP A 186 -2.81 -25.92 -0.38
C ASP A 186 -3.26 -25.18 -1.64
N VAL A 187 -2.58 -24.10 -2.02
CA VAL A 187 -2.92 -23.31 -3.21
C VAL A 187 -2.44 -24.02 -4.48
N ARG A 188 -3.38 -24.49 -5.30
CA ARG A 188 -3.11 -25.23 -6.55
C ARG A 188 -3.52 -24.50 -7.82
N ASP A 189 -4.39 -23.52 -7.70
CA ASP A 189 -4.91 -22.73 -8.80
C ASP A 189 -5.10 -21.27 -8.40
N LEU A 190 -5.46 -20.42 -9.38
CA LEU A 190 -5.60 -18.99 -9.15
C LEU A 190 -6.79 -18.64 -8.28
N GLN A 191 -7.85 -19.45 -8.29
CA GLN A 191 -9.01 -19.20 -7.46
C GLN A 191 -8.63 -19.39 -5.99
N ALA A 192 -7.96 -20.50 -5.67
CA ALA A 192 -7.44 -20.77 -4.34
C ALA A 192 -6.44 -19.70 -3.88
N TYR A 193 -5.57 -19.24 -4.79
CA TYR A 193 -4.61 -18.18 -4.49
C TYR A 193 -5.29 -16.86 -4.09
N VAL A 194 -6.27 -16.43 -4.87
CA VAL A 194 -7.02 -15.20 -4.61
C VAL A 194 -7.86 -15.31 -3.34
N SER A 195 -8.51 -16.46 -3.10
CA SER A 195 -9.23 -16.72 -1.85
C SER A 195 -8.31 -16.66 -0.63
N GLN A 196 -7.09 -17.18 -0.73
CA GLN A 196 -6.11 -17.11 0.35
C GLN A 196 -5.69 -15.66 0.63
N ILE A 197 -5.50 -14.84 -0.41
CA ILE A 197 -5.24 -13.40 -0.25
C ILE A 197 -6.42 -12.68 0.39
N GLU A 198 -7.65 -12.99 -0.02
CA GLU A 198 -8.86 -12.40 0.57
C GLU A 198 -8.96 -12.69 2.06
N ALA A 199 -8.73 -13.94 2.46
CA ALA A 199 -8.70 -14.35 3.87
C ALA A 199 -7.62 -13.60 4.65
N TRP A 200 -6.40 -13.55 4.11
CA TRP A 200 -5.29 -12.82 4.72
C TRP A 200 -5.57 -11.32 4.89
N LEU A 201 -6.16 -10.69 3.88
CA LEU A 201 -6.55 -9.27 3.95
C LEU A 201 -7.69 -9.03 4.95
N ALA A 202 -8.64 -9.95 5.08
CA ALA A 202 -9.73 -9.88 6.05
C ALA A 202 -9.21 -10.03 7.50
N GLU A 203 -8.28 -10.95 7.75
CA GLU A 203 -7.64 -11.12 9.05
C GLU A 203 -6.84 -9.87 9.46
N ALA A 204 -6.08 -9.30 8.53
CA ALA A 204 -5.32 -8.07 8.76
C ALA A 204 -6.22 -6.88 9.16
N GLN A 205 -7.48 -6.86 8.72
CA GLN A 205 -8.47 -5.86 9.12
C GLN A 205 -9.04 -6.12 10.52
N GLN A 206 -9.22 -7.38 10.93
CA GLN A 206 -9.78 -7.72 12.24
C GLN A 206 -8.82 -7.44 13.41
N VAL A 207 -7.51 -7.60 13.19
CA VAL A 207 -6.47 -7.30 14.21
C VAL A 207 -6.44 -5.80 14.58
N TYR A 208 -7.03 -4.94 13.76
CA TYR A 208 -7.18 -3.49 14.01
C TYR A 208 -8.51 -3.11 14.70
N THR A 209 -9.08 -4.00 15.52
CA THR A 209 -10.07 -3.59 16.51
C THR A 209 -9.34 -3.04 17.75
N PRO A 210 -9.48 -1.75 18.10
CA PRO A 210 -8.90 -1.24 19.34
C PRO A 210 -9.56 -2.00 20.49
N ALA A 211 -8.74 -2.70 21.28
CA ALA A 211 -9.18 -3.38 22.48
C ALA A 211 -10.02 -2.42 23.34
N PRO A 212 -11.19 -2.84 23.86
CA PRO A 212 -11.93 -2.03 24.81
C PRO A 212 -11.10 -1.93 26.10
N MET A 213 -10.40 -0.81 26.25
CA MET A 213 -10.02 -0.30 27.57
C MET A 213 -11.32 0.03 28.31
N TYR A 214 -11.70 -0.80 29.29
CA TYR A 214 -12.08 -0.42 30.65
C TYR A 214 -12.64 -1.65 31.38
N GLY A 215 -12.33 -1.72 32.68
CA GLY A 215 -12.50 -2.90 33.52
C GLY A 215 -13.95 -3.33 33.72
N GLN A 216 -14.10 -4.63 33.95
CA GLN A 216 -15.34 -5.25 34.37
C GLN A 216 -15.86 -4.64 35.68
N VAL A 217 -17.05 -4.07 35.63
CA VAL A 217 -17.97 -4.02 36.78
C VAL A 217 -19.16 -4.90 36.41
N PRO A 218 -19.54 -5.90 37.24
CA PRO A 218 -20.66 -6.76 36.90
C PRO A 218 -21.95 -6.02 37.24
N ALA A 219 -22.79 -5.73 36.24
CA ALA A 219 -24.15 -5.29 36.48
C ALA A 219 -25.11 -6.23 35.75
N GLN A 220 -25.79 -7.02 36.56
CA GLN A 220 -26.94 -7.81 36.17
C GLN A 220 -28.02 -6.94 35.52
N SER A 221 -28.55 -7.44 34.41
CA SER A 221 -29.91 -7.31 33.89
C SER A 221 -30.83 -6.27 34.54
N VAL A 222 -31.24 -5.25 33.77
CA VAL A 222 -32.66 -4.88 33.62
C VAL A 222 -32.87 -4.31 32.21
N TRP A 223 -33.74 -4.95 31.44
CA TRP A 223 -34.31 -4.39 30.22
C TRP A 223 -35.28 -3.26 30.60
N ALA A 224 -35.02 -2.05 30.12
CA ALA A 224 -36.04 -1.03 29.99
C ALA A 224 -35.82 -0.30 28.66
N SER A 225 -36.81 -0.41 27.78
CA SER A 225 -36.89 0.27 26.51
C SER A 225 -36.67 1.77 26.68
N SER A 226 -35.77 2.33 25.86
CA SER A 226 -35.69 3.77 25.64
C SER A 226 -35.28 3.97 24.19
N THR A 227 -36.27 4.29 23.36
CA THR A 227 -36.08 4.98 22.09
C THR A 227 -35.51 6.36 22.38
N SER A 228 -34.18 6.46 22.42
CA SER A 228 -33.48 7.72 22.22
C SER A 228 -32.76 7.60 20.88
N ASP A 229 -33.04 8.55 19.98
CA ASP A 229 -32.27 8.73 18.75
C ASP A 229 -30.76 8.62 19.06
N PRO A 230 -29.98 7.90 18.23
CA PRO A 230 -28.54 7.86 18.40
C PRO A 230 -28.01 9.28 18.25
N ALA A 231 -27.33 9.77 19.29
CA ALA A 231 -26.51 10.97 19.18
C ALA A 231 -25.62 10.83 17.93
N PRO A 232 -25.44 11.90 17.14
CA PRO A 232 -24.63 11.83 15.93
C PRO A 232 -23.25 11.28 16.29
N ALA A 233 -22.82 10.25 15.55
CA ALA A 233 -21.48 9.70 15.70
C ALA A 233 -20.46 10.84 15.62
N PRO A 234 -19.40 10.82 16.45
CA PRO A 234 -18.38 11.86 16.41
C PRO A 234 -17.84 11.97 14.98
N ALA A 235 -17.71 13.20 14.49
CA ALA A 235 -17.23 13.46 13.13
C ALA A 235 -15.89 12.75 12.89
N PRO A 236 -15.67 12.18 11.69
CA PRO A 236 -14.45 11.45 11.39
C PRO A 236 -13.24 12.38 11.49
N GLN A 237 -12.33 12.10 12.43
CA GLN A 237 -11.08 12.85 12.61
C GLN A 237 -9.92 12.18 11.88
N TYR A 238 -9.10 12.99 11.22
CA TYR A 238 -7.89 12.52 10.55
C TYR A 238 -6.76 12.34 11.56
N VAL A 239 -6.42 13.40 12.28
CA VAL A 239 -5.48 13.42 13.40
C VAL A 239 -6.23 13.11 14.69
N ASN A 240 -5.63 12.29 15.56
CA ASN A 240 -6.21 12.06 16.89
C ASN A 240 -6.14 13.34 17.72
N GLU A 241 -7.28 13.82 18.24
CA GLU A 241 -7.35 15.04 19.04
C GLU A 241 -6.40 15.02 20.26
N SER A 242 -6.20 13.84 20.87
CA SER A 242 -5.26 13.70 22.00
C SER A 242 -3.81 14.03 21.65
N LEU A 243 -3.39 13.88 20.39
CA LEU A 243 -2.06 14.32 19.93
C LEU A 243 -1.99 15.84 19.77
N ILE A 244 -3.09 16.46 19.34
CA ILE A 244 -3.20 17.91 19.21
C ILE A 244 -3.17 18.57 20.60
N ASP A 245 -3.92 18.02 21.56
CA ASP A 245 -3.94 18.49 22.94
C ASP A 245 -2.56 18.36 23.61
N GLU A 246 -1.84 17.26 23.37
CA GLU A 246 -0.50 17.05 23.91
C GLU A 246 0.53 18.02 23.31
N LEU A 247 0.45 18.31 22.00
CA LEU A 247 1.26 19.33 21.35
C LEU A 247 0.95 20.74 21.89
N GLU A 248 -0.32 21.06 22.11
CA GLU A 248 -0.73 22.34 22.68
C GLU A 248 -0.23 22.51 24.12
N ALA A 249 -0.32 21.46 24.95
CA ALA A 249 0.23 21.46 26.31
C ALA A 249 1.76 21.63 26.34
N LYS A 250 2.47 21.12 25.33
CA LYS A 250 3.93 21.27 25.19
C LYS A 250 4.37 22.63 24.63
N ASN A 251 3.45 23.44 24.12
CA ASN A 251 3.79 24.71 23.48
C ASN A 251 4.51 25.67 24.45
N ASP A 252 4.14 25.66 25.73
CA ASP A 252 4.73 26.55 26.74
C ASP A 252 5.96 25.94 27.44
N SER A 253 6.24 24.65 27.23
CA SER A 253 7.35 23.93 27.87
C SER A 253 8.55 23.69 26.94
N THR A 254 8.41 24.00 25.65
CA THR A 254 9.45 23.79 24.64
C THR A 254 9.96 25.12 24.08
N SER A 255 11.12 25.12 23.43
CA SER A 255 11.63 26.30 22.72
C SER A 255 10.97 26.52 21.36
N TRP A 256 10.05 25.65 20.94
CA TRP A 256 9.42 25.67 19.62
C TRP A 256 8.03 26.31 19.69
N GLY A 257 7.72 27.20 18.74
CA GLY A 257 6.36 27.74 18.59
C GLY A 257 5.46 26.75 17.87
N LEU A 258 4.70 25.94 18.61
CA LEU A 258 3.86 24.86 18.07
C LEU A 258 2.49 25.35 17.58
N GLY A 259 2.10 26.59 17.86
CA GLY A 259 0.78 27.13 17.50
C GLY A 259 0.42 27.01 16.01
N LYS A 260 1.39 27.17 15.10
CA LYS A 260 1.14 26.96 13.66
C LYS A 260 0.89 25.48 13.34
N LEU A 261 1.68 24.56 13.91
CA LEU A 261 1.49 23.12 13.74
C LEU A 261 0.11 22.70 14.24
N VAL A 262 -0.26 23.10 15.46
CA VAL A 262 -1.57 22.84 16.05
C VAL A 262 -2.70 23.38 15.17
N GLY A 263 -2.58 24.61 14.66
CA GLY A 263 -3.55 25.20 13.74
C GLY A 263 -3.73 24.38 12.46
N LEU A 264 -2.63 23.99 11.80
CA LEU A 264 -2.67 23.17 10.59
C LEU A 264 -3.32 21.79 10.82
N LEU A 265 -3.09 21.17 11.99
CA LEU A 265 -3.67 19.87 12.34
C LEU A 265 -5.18 19.97 12.60
N ARG A 266 -5.63 21.02 13.28
CA ARG A 266 -7.07 21.30 13.49
C ARG A 266 -7.78 21.59 12.18
N GLU A 267 -7.19 22.42 11.33
CA GLU A 267 -7.71 22.70 9.98
C GLU A 267 -7.77 21.42 9.13
N LEU A 268 -6.79 20.52 9.26
CA LEU A 268 -6.80 19.23 8.57
C LEU A 268 -7.96 18.34 9.05
N ASN A 269 -8.23 18.30 10.36
CA ASN A 269 -9.38 17.57 10.90
C ASN A 269 -10.71 18.11 10.37
N THR A 270 -10.90 19.44 10.35
CA THR A 270 -12.11 20.06 9.79
C THR A 270 -12.28 19.74 8.31
N ASN A 271 -11.24 19.95 7.50
CA ASN A 271 -11.32 19.68 6.06
C ASN A 271 -11.48 18.19 5.74
N PHE A 272 -10.99 17.31 6.60
CA PHE A 272 -11.20 15.87 6.43
C PHE A 272 -12.64 15.47 6.77
N ALA A 273 -13.21 16.01 7.85
CA ALA A 273 -14.60 15.78 8.22
C ALA A 273 -15.59 16.32 7.18
N ASP A 274 -15.26 17.43 6.54
CA ASP A 274 -16.06 18.07 5.48
C ASP A 274 -15.78 17.50 4.06
N GLU A 275 -14.97 16.45 3.95
CA GLU A 275 -14.60 15.80 2.68
C GLU A 275 -13.99 16.76 1.63
N HIS A 276 -13.05 17.62 2.05
CA HIS A 276 -12.31 18.55 1.20
C HIS A 276 -10.91 18.01 0.81
N PRO A 277 -10.78 17.22 -0.27
CA PRO A 277 -9.55 16.50 -0.57
C PRO A 277 -8.38 17.42 -0.90
N TYR A 278 -8.58 18.46 -1.72
CA TYR A 278 -7.52 19.40 -2.10
C TYR A 278 -6.95 20.14 -0.88
N ALA A 279 -7.83 20.56 0.05
CA ALA A 279 -7.39 21.21 1.28
C ALA A 279 -6.61 20.24 2.18
N CYS A 280 -7.08 19.00 2.34
CA CYS A 280 -6.38 17.97 3.11
C CYS A 280 -4.95 17.74 2.58
N HIS A 281 -4.78 17.64 1.26
CA HIS A 281 -3.47 17.43 0.65
C HIS A 281 -2.53 18.63 0.82
N ALA A 282 -3.03 19.85 0.66
CA ALA A 282 -2.26 21.07 0.87
C ALA A 282 -1.82 21.22 2.35
N LEU A 283 -2.72 20.90 3.30
CA LEU A 283 -2.43 20.96 4.73
C LEU A 283 -1.43 19.87 5.14
N LEU A 284 -1.58 18.64 4.65
CA LEU A 284 -0.59 17.58 4.87
C LEU A 284 0.79 17.99 4.36
N ARG A 285 0.87 18.52 3.13
CA ARG A 285 2.10 19.04 2.54
C ARG A 285 2.73 20.12 3.41
N ALA A 286 1.92 21.04 3.94
CA ALA A 286 2.37 22.11 4.83
C ALA A 286 2.88 21.58 6.18
N VAL A 287 2.20 20.59 6.77
CA VAL A 287 2.64 19.92 8.01
C VAL A 287 4.00 19.25 7.80
N LEU A 288 4.18 18.49 6.71
CA LEU A 288 5.43 17.81 6.41
C LEU A 288 6.62 18.76 6.22
N ASP A 289 6.40 19.97 5.68
CA ASP A 289 7.45 21.00 5.60
C ASP A 289 7.69 21.73 6.91
N HIS A 290 6.75 21.67 7.85
CA HIS A 290 6.81 22.44 9.08
C HIS A 290 7.55 21.70 10.20
N VAL A 291 7.41 20.38 10.28
CA VAL A 291 8.02 19.52 11.31
C VAL A 291 9.55 19.32 11.26
N PRO A 292 10.27 19.39 10.10
CA PRO A 292 11.67 18.97 10.03
C PRO A 292 12.64 19.63 11.04
N PRO A 293 12.52 20.94 11.39
CA PRO A 293 13.42 21.57 12.36
C PRO A 293 13.48 20.91 13.73
N ILE A 294 12.41 20.24 14.17
CA ILE A 294 12.35 19.56 15.48
C ILE A 294 13.35 18.39 15.55
N PHE A 295 13.61 17.73 14.41
CA PHE A 295 14.50 16.58 14.31
C PHE A 295 15.97 16.95 14.02
N ASN A 296 16.30 18.24 14.03
CA ASN A 296 17.60 18.76 13.62
C ASN A 296 18.65 18.65 14.75
N THR A 297 19.10 17.43 15.02
CA THR A 297 20.11 17.15 16.05
C THR A 297 21.50 17.72 15.73
N GLU A 298 21.79 18.01 14.45
CA GLU A 298 23.09 18.53 13.97
C GLU A 298 23.14 20.06 13.88
N GLY A 299 22.05 20.78 14.15
CA GLY A 299 22.01 22.24 14.12
C GLY A 299 22.12 22.84 12.72
N LEU A 300 21.73 22.11 11.68
CA LEU A 300 21.79 22.59 10.29
C LEU A 300 20.81 23.75 10.04
N PRO A 301 21.19 24.81 9.30
CA PRO A 301 20.33 25.98 9.11
C PRO A 301 19.06 25.70 8.28
N LYS A 302 19.04 24.61 7.50
CA LYS A 302 17.87 24.17 6.75
C LYS A 302 17.90 22.66 6.58
N ILE A 303 16.93 21.98 7.18
CA ILE A 303 16.71 20.55 7.05
C ILE A 303 15.38 20.31 6.35
N THR A 304 15.33 19.39 5.40
CA THR A 304 14.10 19.04 4.68
C THR A 304 13.47 17.77 5.24
N PHE A 305 12.18 17.58 4.97
CA PHE A 305 11.48 16.36 5.36
C PHE A 305 12.10 15.10 4.75
N GLU A 306 12.63 15.18 3.53
CA GLU A 306 13.33 14.07 2.87
C GLU A 306 14.58 13.66 3.65
N GLN A 307 15.36 14.64 4.12
CA GLN A 307 16.56 14.38 4.91
C GLN A 307 16.20 13.77 6.27
N VAL A 308 15.17 14.29 6.93
CA VAL A 308 14.64 13.74 8.19
C VAL A 308 14.13 12.30 8.00
N ALA A 309 13.33 12.05 6.97
CA ALA A 309 12.79 10.73 6.65
C ALA A 309 13.90 9.69 6.39
N SER A 310 15.00 10.09 5.76
CA SER A 310 16.09 9.18 5.40
C SER A 310 17.13 8.98 6.50
N ASN A 311 17.40 10.01 7.32
CA ASN A 311 18.57 10.03 8.21
C ASN A 311 18.23 10.00 9.70
N TYR A 312 17.00 10.33 10.09
CA TYR A 312 16.60 10.25 11.50
C TYR A 312 16.48 8.79 11.98
N ALA A 313 16.76 8.56 13.26
CA ALA A 313 16.78 7.23 13.87
C ALA A 313 15.36 6.72 14.21
N TRP A 314 14.57 6.43 13.18
CA TRP A 314 13.21 5.93 13.33
C TRP A 314 13.13 4.51 13.90
N LYS A 315 12.08 4.22 14.67
CA LYS A 315 11.67 2.84 14.96
C LYS A 315 11.26 2.14 13.65
N GLN A 316 11.40 0.81 13.58
CA GLN A 316 11.27 0.04 12.33
C GLN A 316 9.95 0.29 11.57
N THR A 317 8.84 0.41 12.30
CA THR A 317 7.51 0.64 11.71
C THR A 317 7.32 2.11 11.31
N ASP A 318 7.74 3.06 12.15
CA ASP A 318 7.60 4.49 11.89
C ASP A 318 8.42 4.92 10.67
N ARG A 319 9.59 4.28 10.47
CA ARG A 319 10.39 4.46 9.25
C ARG A 319 9.57 4.20 7.99
N LYS A 320 8.76 3.14 7.96
CA LYS A 320 7.95 2.78 6.79
C LYS A 320 6.87 3.83 6.54
N TYR A 321 6.23 4.35 7.60
CA TYR A 321 5.20 5.37 7.47
C TYR A 321 5.76 6.71 7.02
N VAL A 322 6.88 7.13 7.59
CA VAL A 322 7.55 8.39 7.23
C VAL A 322 8.06 8.36 5.79
N LEU A 323 8.59 7.24 5.30
CA LEU A 323 8.97 7.10 3.89
C LEU A 323 7.77 7.22 2.95
N LYS A 324 6.61 6.67 3.32
CA LYS A 324 5.38 6.84 2.52
C LYS A 324 4.85 8.26 2.55
N LEU A 325 4.92 8.96 3.70
CA LEU A 325 4.60 10.39 3.78
C LEU A 325 5.54 11.25 2.94
N ARG A 326 6.83 10.87 2.87
CA ARG A 326 7.81 11.54 2.01
C ARG A 326 7.40 11.40 0.54
N ASP A 327 7.01 10.20 0.12
CA ASP A 327 6.62 9.95 -1.27
C ASP A 327 5.28 10.65 -1.61
N PHE A 328 4.36 10.76 -0.64
CA PHE A 328 3.12 11.53 -0.76
C PHE A 328 3.36 13.03 -1.01
N LYS A 329 4.50 13.59 -0.58
CA LYS A 329 4.79 15.03 -0.71
C LYS A 329 4.67 15.52 -2.17
N ALA A 330 4.99 14.67 -3.15
CA ALA A 330 4.83 14.99 -4.57
C ALA A 330 3.35 15.24 -4.97
N GLN A 331 2.42 14.56 -4.32
CA GLN A 331 0.98 14.73 -4.56
C GLN A 331 0.46 16.02 -3.93
N GLY A 332 0.92 16.34 -2.71
CA GLY A 332 0.62 17.62 -2.08
C GLY A 332 1.20 18.81 -2.87
N ASP A 333 2.38 18.64 -3.46
CA ASP A 333 3.00 19.62 -4.35
C ASP A 333 2.17 19.83 -5.63
N ASP A 334 1.70 18.74 -6.23
CA ASP A 334 0.84 18.76 -7.42
C ASP A 334 -0.48 19.50 -7.17
N VAL A 335 -1.13 19.24 -6.03
CA VAL A 335 -2.36 19.93 -5.60
C VAL A 335 -2.19 21.45 -5.53
N MET A 336 -1.01 21.91 -5.09
CA MET A 336 -0.73 23.33 -4.90
C MET A 336 -0.24 24.03 -6.18
N HIS A 337 0.38 23.30 -7.11
CA HIS A 337 1.09 23.89 -8.23
C HIS A 337 0.54 23.53 -9.62
N ARG A 338 -0.30 22.49 -9.74
CA ARG A 338 -0.89 22.09 -11.02
C ARG A 338 -1.85 23.18 -11.53
N GLN A 339 -1.61 23.61 -12.76
CA GLN A 339 -2.49 24.56 -13.46
C GLN A 339 -3.68 23.85 -14.10
N ILE A 340 -4.77 24.60 -14.32
CA ILE A 340 -5.99 24.12 -14.97
C ILE A 340 -5.70 23.49 -16.35
N ARG A 341 -6.32 22.35 -16.63
CA ARG A 341 -6.13 21.59 -17.87
C ARG A 341 -7.44 21.02 -18.41
N LYS A 342 -7.42 20.53 -19.65
CA LYS A 342 -8.61 19.96 -20.33
C LYS A 342 -9.03 18.60 -19.79
N SER A 343 -8.14 17.87 -19.12
CA SER A 343 -8.46 16.63 -18.43
C SER A 343 -8.98 16.92 -17.04
N GLN A 344 -9.98 16.15 -16.59
CA GLN A 344 -10.53 16.28 -15.26
C GLN A 344 -9.47 15.99 -14.19
N ASP A 345 -9.39 16.86 -13.18
CA ASP A 345 -8.61 16.62 -11.97
C ASP A 345 -9.52 15.92 -10.95
N LEU A 346 -9.09 14.74 -10.49
CA LEU A 346 -9.91 13.77 -9.76
C LEU A 346 -9.35 13.48 -8.37
N ILE A 347 -8.76 14.47 -7.69
CA ILE A 347 -8.30 14.24 -6.32
C ILE A 347 -9.52 14.12 -5.42
N THR A 348 -9.63 12.98 -4.76
CA THR A 348 -10.75 12.58 -3.88
C THR A 348 -10.24 12.28 -2.47
N MET A 349 -11.17 12.01 -1.55
CA MET A 349 -10.82 11.66 -0.16
C MET A 349 -10.08 10.32 -0.06
N GLU A 350 -10.23 9.43 -1.05
CA GLU A 350 -9.50 8.15 -1.14
C GLU A 350 -7.99 8.36 -1.34
N ASP A 351 -7.59 9.54 -1.82
CA ASP A 351 -6.22 9.87 -2.15
C ASP A 351 -5.44 10.45 -0.96
N VAL A 352 -6.14 10.74 0.15
CA VAL A 352 -5.53 11.21 1.39
C VAL A 352 -4.85 10.01 2.08
N PRO A 353 -3.57 10.11 2.48
CA PRO A 353 -2.84 8.99 3.05
C PRO A 353 -3.48 8.50 4.36
N PRO A 354 -3.26 7.24 4.75
CA PRO A 354 -3.77 6.71 6.01
C PRO A 354 -3.36 7.56 7.22
N ARG A 355 -4.34 7.93 8.06
CA ARG A 355 -4.11 8.72 9.29
C ARG A 355 -3.05 8.17 10.23
N ALA A 356 -2.89 6.84 10.26
CA ALA A 356 -1.89 6.17 11.07
C ALA A 356 -0.47 6.68 10.76
N TRP A 357 -0.19 7.06 9.51
CA TRP A 357 1.12 7.53 9.12
C TRP A 357 1.44 8.89 9.75
N LEU A 358 0.49 9.84 9.65
CA LEU A 358 0.67 11.16 10.25
C LEU A 358 0.68 11.09 11.78
N ASN A 359 -0.21 10.30 12.39
CA ASN A 359 -0.26 10.14 13.84
C ASN A 359 1.05 9.55 14.41
N ALA A 360 1.69 8.62 13.69
CA ALA A 360 2.99 8.09 14.08
C ALA A 360 4.10 9.15 13.99
N LEU A 361 4.13 9.94 12.91
CA LEU A 361 5.05 11.07 12.78
C LEU A 361 4.86 12.09 13.91
N LEU A 362 3.61 12.44 14.24
CA LEU A 362 3.31 13.39 15.31
C LEU A 362 3.70 12.86 16.70
N ARG A 363 3.56 11.54 16.94
CA ARG A 363 4.08 10.94 18.17
C ARG A 363 5.60 11.11 18.29
N GLU A 364 6.34 10.85 17.21
CA GLU A 364 7.79 11.07 17.20
C GLU A 364 8.17 12.56 17.31
N VAL A 365 7.35 13.47 16.77
CA VAL A 365 7.52 14.91 17.00
C VAL A 365 7.37 15.23 18.49
N ILE A 366 6.32 14.73 19.14
CA ILE A 366 6.09 14.94 20.57
C ILE A 366 7.24 14.36 21.42
N ASP A 367 7.76 13.19 21.06
CA ASP A 367 8.87 12.54 21.75
C ASP A 367 10.20 13.30 21.59
N ALA A 368 10.36 14.04 20.47
CA ALA A 368 11.54 14.85 20.17
C ALA A 368 11.48 16.29 20.75
N LEU A 369 10.32 16.70 21.27
CA LEU A 369 10.07 17.98 21.94
C LEU A 369 10.33 17.89 23.45
#